data_AF-A0A9D9LAR5-F1
#
_entry.id   AF-A0A9D9LAR5-F1
#
_cell.length_a   1.000
_cell.length_b   1.000
_cell.length_c   1.000
_cell.angle_alpha   90.00
_cell.angle_beta   90.00
_cell.angle_gamma   90.00
#
_symmetry.space_group_name_H-M   'P 1'
#
loop_
_entity.id
_entity.type
_entity.pdbx_description
1 polymer ?
#
loop_
_entity_poly.entity_id
_entity_poly.type
_entity_poly.pdbx_seq_one_letter_code
_entity_poly.pdbx_strand_id
1 'polypeptide(L)'
;MLKRIFLAVTLAVSAAFCQNVLKNPSFELVLEQQTNLPEDWSPVVSPDVLEAVQELDKATALDGINSLKICNPKVEKPKTPPFWIQDKLAEALKPLVPSDKVEFSVFVRAVDAPCKGTMFFESATAHKVHSCNFLATPDSWEKFELLFPLEDRDYSQAHVVLKIRGTGTLLLDGAYLGPVGQNPFRAEPTAADLAANDYCRLVEMPVNSRFGSGQVPRKLTIEGILPESELTVTFSDVSGNVIKEWKLKDLPVRERTTTTLAMPRLPDGAYEFKFASGTLTDYDWFRVGDLHGRGADFDERGFLRNQGETIFPICNTTPAKDIDALRVYSQSGFNVFMSNMPIFPQMVDYMTEVMAKFNMRWFSWDSWGFDARSDAETAENLLRLREMLKKDPSFLGFYTDEPAVWALPVKNFRDYYKQILRCTPEYIGWINHAPRISRSNSEPAQSFATVSRFSRPADVSGFDIYPFPDGKIHNNLPNTTISCIGDYTEMTKEMTWGRKPVWMILQAFSWNEERGGKPDKNFPRPGAKELRFMAWNAITHGATGIGWYGRGCKDVYSEWWPELALVNLEIQHLTQKMIDAPFSDLDTLPSGVSGLAGDGFEVYVNENSVTPVTI
;
A
#
# COMPACT_ATOMS: atom_id res chain seq x y z
N MET A 1 15.74 -50.03 2.25
CA MET A 1 15.46 -49.37 0.95
C MET A 1 14.47 -48.20 1.03
N LEU A 2 13.83 -47.92 2.18
CA LEU A 2 12.86 -46.83 2.38
C LEU A 2 13.44 -45.51 2.96
N LYS A 3 14.77 -45.35 3.04
CA LYS A 3 15.44 -44.13 3.55
C LYS A 3 16.09 -43.26 2.47
N ARG A 4 15.80 -43.52 1.18
CA ARG A 4 16.38 -42.78 0.04
C ARG A 4 15.38 -42.03 -0.84
N ILE A 5 14.09 -42.03 -0.49
CA ILE A 5 13.05 -41.25 -1.19
C ILE A 5 12.60 -40.03 -0.37
N PHE A 6 12.93 -39.99 0.93
CA PHE A 6 12.57 -38.91 1.85
C PHE A 6 13.48 -37.66 1.78
N LEU A 7 14.40 -37.60 0.81
CA LEU A 7 15.39 -36.52 0.66
C LEU A 7 15.28 -35.75 -0.67
N ALA A 8 14.28 -36.05 -1.50
CA ALA A 8 14.16 -35.51 -2.86
C ALA A 8 12.89 -34.68 -3.11
N VAL A 9 12.04 -34.45 -2.12
CA VAL A 9 10.79 -33.66 -2.30
C VAL A 9 10.68 -32.48 -1.31
N THR A 10 11.63 -32.33 -0.39
CA THR A 10 11.64 -31.21 0.58
C THR A 10 12.42 -29.97 0.09
N LEU A 11 12.72 -29.85 -1.20
CA LEU A 11 13.60 -28.79 -1.74
C LEU A 11 13.24 -28.48 -3.21
N ALA A 12 12.10 -27.82 -3.46
CA ALA A 12 11.82 -27.23 -4.78
C ALA A 12 10.72 -26.16 -4.87
N VAL A 13 10.14 -25.67 -3.76
CA VAL A 13 9.21 -24.52 -3.82
C VAL A 13 9.44 -23.64 -2.59
N SER A 14 10.48 -22.84 -2.66
CA SER A 14 10.75 -21.78 -1.69
C SER A 14 10.80 -20.46 -2.46
N ALA A 15 9.79 -19.61 -2.23
CA ALA A 15 9.73 -18.18 -2.50
C ALA A 15 10.19 -17.72 -3.90
N ALA A 16 9.24 -17.66 -4.84
CA ALA A 16 9.35 -16.83 -6.04
C ALA A 16 8.85 -15.38 -5.80
N PHE A 17 8.84 -14.94 -4.55
CA PHE A 17 8.47 -13.59 -4.14
C PHE A 17 9.74 -12.86 -3.66
N CYS A 18 10.09 -11.79 -4.34
CA CYS A 18 11.24 -10.91 -4.05
C CYS A 18 12.59 -11.65 -3.90
N GLN A 19 13.02 -12.42 -4.92
CA GLN A 19 14.37 -12.95 -4.90
C GLN A 19 15.38 -11.83 -5.18
N ASN A 20 15.93 -11.27 -4.11
CA ASN A 20 17.26 -10.69 -4.21
C ASN A 20 18.21 -11.81 -4.66
N VAL A 21 18.71 -11.69 -5.89
CA VAL A 21 19.59 -12.66 -6.55
C VAL A 21 20.94 -12.75 -5.83
N LEU A 22 21.28 -11.75 -5.02
CA LEU A 22 22.49 -11.72 -4.20
C LEU A 22 22.34 -12.63 -2.97
N LYS A 23 23.16 -13.70 -2.88
CA LYS A 23 23.26 -14.54 -1.68
C LYS A 23 24.04 -13.81 -0.59
N ASN A 24 23.45 -13.72 0.61
CA ASN A 24 24.08 -13.23 1.84
C ASN A 24 24.63 -11.79 1.68
N PRO A 25 23.90 -10.75 2.13
CA PRO A 25 24.37 -9.36 2.09
C PRO A 25 25.64 -9.12 2.91
N SER A 26 26.23 -10.15 3.54
CA SER A 26 27.55 -10.16 4.16
C SER A 26 28.65 -10.35 3.10
N PHE A 27 28.83 -9.32 2.29
CA PHE A 27 29.94 -9.08 1.38
C PHE A 27 31.20 -9.98 1.57
N GLU A 28 31.40 -11.00 0.74
CA GLU A 28 32.72 -11.67 0.66
C GLU A 28 33.69 -10.80 -0.15
N LEU A 29 34.79 -10.37 0.47
CA LEU A 29 35.83 -9.63 -0.22
C LEU A 29 36.78 -10.63 -0.90
N VAL A 30 36.73 -10.72 -2.23
CA VAL A 30 37.73 -11.51 -2.97
C VAL A 30 39.02 -10.69 -3.05
N LEU A 31 39.94 -10.96 -2.13
CA LEU A 31 41.34 -10.58 -2.29
C LEU A 31 41.91 -11.36 -3.47
N GLU A 32 42.49 -10.65 -4.43
CA GLU A 32 42.91 -11.16 -5.74
C GLU A 32 43.97 -12.27 -5.63
N GLN A 33 43.52 -13.50 -5.40
CA GLN A 33 44.28 -14.72 -5.68
C GLN A 33 43.58 -15.59 -6.75
N GLN A 34 42.47 -15.13 -7.36
CA GLN A 34 41.81 -15.82 -8.46
C GLN A 34 41.86 -14.99 -9.75
N THR A 35 42.72 -15.44 -10.66
CA THR A 35 43.29 -14.71 -11.81
C THR A 35 42.45 -14.75 -13.09
N ASN A 36 41.13 -14.50 -13.03
CA ASN A 36 40.27 -14.53 -14.24
C ASN A 36 39.49 -13.23 -14.47
N LEU A 37 40.13 -12.06 -14.30
CA LEU A 37 39.58 -10.81 -14.84
C LEU A 37 39.93 -10.72 -16.34
N PRO A 38 39.07 -10.11 -17.20
CA PRO A 38 39.38 -9.90 -18.62
C PRO A 38 40.71 -9.15 -18.82
N GLU A 39 41.50 -9.51 -19.84
CA GLU A 39 42.83 -8.94 -20.10
C GLU A 39 42.85 -7.41 -20.31
N ASP A 40 41.69 -6.84 -20.63
CA ASP A 40 41.41 -5.42 -20.82
C ASP A 40 41.16 -4.66 -19.49
N TRP A 41 41.11 -5.38 -18.37
CA TRP A 41 41.23 -4.81 -17.04
C TRP A 41 42.72 -4.71 -16.69
N SER A 42 43.24 -3.48 -16.59
CA SER A 42 44.64 -3.25 -16.19
C SER A 42 44.99 -4.07 -14.93
N PRO A 43 46.21 -4.62 -14.79
CA PRO A 43 46.58 -5.38 -13.59
C PRO A 43 46.58 -4.43 -12.39
N VAL A 44 45.64 -4.59 -11.47
CA VAL A 44 45.46 -3.65 -10.36
C VAL A 44 45.68 -4.29 -8.99
N VAL A 45 46.79 -4.97 -8.65
CA VAL A 45 47.21 -5.10 -7.24
C VAL A 45 48.74 -5.15 -7.07
N SER A 46 49.23 -4.35 -6.11
CA SER A 46 50.51 -4.53 -5.41
C SER A 46 50.20 -5.03 -3.98
N PRO A 47 50.92 -6.03 -3.44
CA PRO A 47 50.64 -6.65 -2.14
C PRO A 47 50.65 -5.73 -0.91
N ASP A 48 51.04 -4.46 -1.05
CA ASP A 48 51.36 -3.54 0.05
C ASP A 48 50.15 -2.69 0.54
N VAL A 49 48.92 -3.04 0.14
CA VAL A 49 47.69 -2.30 0.45
C VAL A 49 46.64 -3.23 1.07
N LEU A 50 46.91 -3.72 2.28
CA LEU A 50 46.01 -4.62 3.02
C LEU A 50 45.60 -4.02 4.37
N GLU A 51 44.85 -2.91 4.33
CA GLU A 51 44.14 -2.37 5.51
C GLU A 51 42.66 -2.06 5.20
N ALA A 52 42.09 -2.65 4.14
CA ALA A 52 40.64 -2.68 3.99
C ALA A 52 40.09 -3.68 5.02
N VAL A 53 39.64 -3.18 6.17
CA VAL A 53 39.07 -4.01 7.23
C VAL A 53 37.59 -4.18 6.99
N GLN A 54 37.16 -5.44 6.83
CA GLN A 54 35.75 -5.82 6.91
C GLN A 54 35.36 -5.93 8.38
N GLU A 55 34.54 -5.00 8.83
CA GLU A 55 33.85 -5.11 10.12
C GLU A 55 32.35 -5.15 9.85
N LEU A 56 31.67 -6.12 10.47
CA LEU A 56 30.22 -6.13 10.55
C LEU A 56 29.83 -5.07 11.57
N ASP A 57 29.35 -3.93 11.09
CA ASP A 57 28.81 -2.89 11.95
C ASP A 57 27.32 -3.13 12.18
N LYS A 58 26.98 -3.59 13.39
CA LYS A 58 25.60 -3.82 13.84
C LYS A 58 24.92 -2.53 14.31
N ALA A 59 25.68 -1.50 14.66
CA ALA A 59 25.14 -0.27 15.23
C ALA A 59 24.60 0.69 14.16
N THR A 60 25.00 0.50 12.90
CA THR A 60 24.68 1.43 11.81
C THR A 60 23.98 0.81 10.61
N ALA A 61 23.70 -0.51 10.64
CA ALA A 61 23.06 -1.23 9.55
C ALA A 61 21.61 -0.77 9.32
N LEU A 62 21.20 -0.72 8.06
CA LEU A 62 19.88 -0.33 7.57
C LEU A 62 18.76 -1.21 8.14
N ASP A 63 19.04 -2.50 8.35
CA ASP A 63 18.12 -3.47 8.93
C ASP A 63 18.43 -3.78 10.41
N GLY A 64 19.44 -3.13 10.99
CA GLY A 64 19.93 -3.38 12.35
C GLY A 64 20.65 -4.73 12.52
N ILE A 65 20.96 -5.43 11.44
CA ILE A 65 21.61 -6.75 11.47
C ILE A 65 23.09 -6.62 11.11
N ASN A 66 23.42 -6.24 9.87
CA ASN A 66 24.79 -6.25 9.36
C ASN A 66 24.98 -5.23 8.21
N SER A 67 25.97 -4.33 8.32
CA SER A 67 26.47 -3.54 7.19
C SER A 67 27.94 -3.87 6.89
N LEU A 68 28.38 -3.74 5.63
CA LEU A 68 29.81 -3.81 5.31
C LEU A 68 30.43 -2.43 5.42
N LYS A 69 31.45 -2.36 6.26
CA LYS A 69 32.38 -1.25 6.30
C LYS A 69 33.57 -1.52 5.36
N ILE A 70 33.83 -0.62 4.43
CA ILE A 70 35.07 -0.58 3.64
C ILE A 70 35.85 0.68 4.03
N CYS A 71 37.00 0.49 4.67
CA CYS A 71 37.93 1.57 4.99
C CYS A 71 38.97 1.72 3.89
N ASN A 72 39.15 2.94 3.36
CA ASN A 72 40.29 3.30 2.51
C ASN A 72 41.20 4.32 3.23
N PRO A 73 42.23 3.85 3.97
CA PRO A 73 42.96 4.68 4.94
C PRO A 73 43.99 5.67 4.35
N LYS A 74 44.31 5.67 3.04
CA LYS A 74 45.48 6.40 2.50
C LYS A 74 45.16 7.60 1.60
N VAL A 75 45.60 8.80 2.01
CA VAL A 75 45.54 10.10 1.27
C VAL A 75 46.35 10.12 -0.03
N GLU A 76 47.40 9.32 -0.12
CA GLU A 76 48.19 9.17 -1.34
C GLU A 76 47.52 8.16 -2.28
N LYS A 77 47.20 8.61 -3.51
CA LYS A 77 46.57 7.82 -4.60
C LYS A 77 46.93 6.33 -4.50
N PRO A 78 46.07 5.47 -3.92
CA PRO A 78 46.36 4.05 -3.93
C PRO A 78 46.42 3.60 -5.40
N LYS A 79 47.41 2.78 -5.75
CA LYS A 79 47.52 2.22 -7.12
C LYS A 79 46.25 1.45 -7.51
N THR A 80 45.53 0.93 -6.51
CA THR A 80 44.29 0.18 -6.64
C THR A 80 43.21 0.71 -5.69
N PRO A 81 42.03 1.11 -6.19
CA PRO A 81 40.87 1.38 -5.33
C PRO A 81 40.27 0.08 -4.77
N PRO A 82 39.79 0.06 -3.50
CA PRO A 82 39.10 -1.11 -2.97
C PRO A 82 37.78 -1.35 -3.71
N PHE A 83 37.42 -2.63 -3.87
CA PHE A 83 36.17 -3.04 -4.48
C PHE A 83 35.55 -4.25 -3.78
N TRP A 84 34.24 -4.35 -3.88
CA TRP A 84 33.46 -5.54 -3.58
C TRP A 84 32.97 -6.16 -4.89
N ILE A 85 32.97 -7.49 -4.98
CA ILE A 85 32.49 -8.22 -6.15
C ILE A 85 31.63 -9.41 -5.71
N GLN A 86 30.58 -9.69 -6.47
CA GLN A 86 29.89 -10.96 -6.38
C GLN A 86 29.81 -11.58 -7.77
N ASP A 87 30.37 -12.79 -7.91
CA ASP A 87 30.46 -13.54 -9.14
C ASP A 87 29.40 -14.66 -9.23
N LYS A 88 29.45 -15.44 -10.33
CA LYS A 88 28.63 -16.65 -10.53
C LYS A 88 27.12 -16.41 -10.42
N LEU A 89 26.67 -15.24 -10.90
CA LEU A 89 25.27 -14.84 -10.87
C LEU A 89 24.40 -15.61 -11.88
N ALA A 90 25.02 -16.38 -12.78
CA ALA A 90 24.39 -17.10 -13.88
C ALA A 90 23.08 -17.83 -13.50
N GLU A 91 23.15 -18.75 -12.53
CA GLU A 91 21.99 -19.54 -12.11
C GLU A 91 20.91 -18.67 -11.47
N ALA A 92 21.32 -17.63 -10.77
CA ALA A 92 20.43 -16.75 -10.02
C ALA A 92 19.76 -15.70 -10.93
N LEU A 93 20.35 -15.41 -12.10
CA LEU A 93 19.76 -14.55 -13.14
C LEU A 93 18.75 -15.29 -14.03
N LYS A 94 18.80 -16.62 -14.15
CA LYS A 94 17.89 -17.41 -15.00
C LYS A 94 16.38 -17.15 -14.78
N PRO A 95 15.88 -16.88 -13.55
CA PRO A 95 14.47 -16.58 -13.32
C PRO A 95 14.03 -15.21 -13.85
N LEU A 96 14.97 -14.30 -14.13
CA LEU A 96 14.68 -12.97 -14.69
C LEU A 96 14.53 -13.16 -16.21
N VAL A 97 13.31 -13.02 -16.71
CA VAL A 97 12.95 -13.34 -18.09
C VAL A 97 13.70 -12.41 -19.04
N PRO A 98 14.14 -12.86 -20.23
CA PRO A 98 14.59 -11.94 -21.26
C PRO A 98 13.52 -10.87 -21.50
N SER A 99 13.89 -9.58 -21.40
CA SER A 99 13.05 -8.35 -21.42
C SER A 99 12.73 -7.69 -20.07
N ASP A 100 13.04 -8.31 -18.94
CA ASP A 100 12.86 -7.67 -17.64
C ASP A 100 13.85 -6.50 -17.44
N LYS A 101 13.35 -5.39 -16.88
CA LYS A 101 14.23 -4.37 -16.31
C LYS A 101 14.74 -4.90 -14.97
N VAL A 102 16.05 -4.97 -14.85
CA VAL A 102 16.76 -5.37 -13.63
C VAL A 102 17.30 -4.11 -12.95
N GLU A 103 17.21 -4.10 -11.63
CA GLU A 103 17.79 -3.14 -10.72
C GLU A 103 18.98 -3.80 -10.03
N PHE A 104 20.17 -3.20 -10.14
CA PHE A 104 21.24 -3.39 -9.18
C PHE A 104 21.31 -2.15 -8.30
N SER A 105 20.98 -2.26 -7.02
CA SER A 105 21.03 -1.14 -6.08
C SER A 105 21.75 -1.50 -4.79
N VAL A 106 22.24 -0.48 -4.09
CA VAL A 106 22.90 -0.61 -2.79
C VAL A 106 22.72 0.70 -2.03
N PHE A 107 22.53 0.60 -0.72
CA PHE A 107 22.59 1.74 0.17
C PHE A 107 24.03 1.98 0.56
N VAL A 108 24.48 3.23 0.45
CA VAL A 108 25.84 3.63 0.75
C VAL A 108 25.80 4.84 1.67
N ARG A 109 26.60 4.81 2.74
CA ARG A 109 26.81 5.93 3.64
C ARG A 109 28.30 6.16 3.81
N ALA A 110 28.78 7.39 3.68
CA ALA A 110 30.13 7.70 4.10
C ALA A 110 30.18 7.95 5.61
N VAL A 111 31.29 7.61 6.27
CA VAL A 111 31.45 7.85 7.71
C VAL A 111 32.16 9.18 7.96
N ASP A 112 33.35 9.34 7.38
CA ASP A 112 34.26 10.42 7.79
C ASP A 112 34.28 11.60 6.80
N ALA A 113 34.16 11.32 5.50
CA ALA A 113 34.21 12.31 4.43
C ALA A 113 33.48 11.81 3.19
N PRO A 114 32.97 12.69 2.31
CA PRO A 114 32.31 12.27 1.08
C PRO A 114 33.20 11.34 0.25
N CYS A 115 32.64 10.21 -0.16
CA CYS A 115 33.37 9.17 -0.86
C CYS A 115 32.74 8.91 -2.23
N LYS A 116 33.57 8.86 -3.27
CA LYS A 116 33.09 8.55 -4.62
C LYS A 116 33.16 7.05 -4.84
N GLY A 117 32.31 6.53 -5.71
CA GLY A 117 32.44 5.15 -6.16
C GLY A 117 31.79 4.91 -7.51
N THR A 118 31.84 3.66 -7.93
CA THR A 118 31.23 3.19 -9.16
C THR A 118 30.62 1.80 -8.91
N MET A 119 29.35 1.65 -9.27
CA MET A 119 28.67 0.37 -9.36
C MET A 119 28.80 -0.18 -10.77
N PHE A 120 28.96 -1.49 -10.89
CA PHE A 120 29.00 -2.21 -12.15
C PHE A 120 28.10 -3.44 -12.09
N PHE A 121 27.45 -3.73 -13.21
CA PHE A 121 27.01 -5.07 -13.57
C PHE A 121 27.70 -5.42 -14.88
N GLU A 122 28.36 -6.56 -14.94
CA GLU A 122 29.09 -6.99 -16.14
C GLU A 122 28.86 -8.46 -16.41
N SER A 123 28.94 -8.83 -17.68
CA SER A 123 29.10 -10.22 -18.08
C SER A 123 30.06 -10.32 -19.26
N ALA A 124 31.14 -11.07 -19.05
CA ALA A 124 32.16 -11.32 -20.07
C ALA A 124 31.57 -12.10 -21.25
N THR A 125 30.75 -13.12 -20.97
CA THR A 125 30.07 -13.95 -21.97
C THR A 125 29.00 -13.19 -22.75
N ALA A 126 28.30 -12.24 -22.12
CA ALA A 126 27.33 -11.40 -22.81
C ALA A 126 27.98 -10.20 -23.55
N HIS A 127 29.26 -9.92 -23.28
CA HIS A 127 29.96 -8.69 -23.66
C HIS A 127 29.19 -7.42 -23.27
N LYS A 128 28.73 -7.34 -22.01
CA LYS A 128 27.91 -6.24 -21.49
C LYS A 128 28.51 -5.68 -20.21
N VAL A 129 28.53 -4.35 -20.11
CA VAL A 129 28.89 -3.60 -18.90
C VAL A 129 27.88 -2.49 -18.70
N HIS A 130 27.23 -2.47 -17.54
CA HIS A 130 26.42 -1.37 -17.06
C HIS A 130 27.14 -0.77 -15.86
N SER A 131 27.19 0.57 -15.77
CA SER A 131 27.83 1.22 -14.63
C SER A 131 27.19 2.54 -14.25
N CYS A 132 27.29 2.88 -12.97
CA CYS A 132 26.83 4.15 -12.41
C CYS A 132 27.89 4.67 -11.45
N ASN A 133 28.25 5.95 -11.54
CA ASN A 133 29.11 6.59 -10.56
C ASN A 133 28.24 7.21 -9.45
N PHE A 134 28.75 7.17 -8.22
CA PHE A 134 28.07 7.77 -7.08
C PHE A 134 29.03 8.61 -6.23
N LEU A 135 28.45 9.48 -5.41
CA LEU A 135 29.10 10.26 -4.37
C LEU A 135 28.26 10.09 -3.11
N ALA A 136 28.74 9.29 -2.16
CA ALA A 136 28.08 9.14 -0.87
C ALA A 136 28.58 10.23 0.09
N THR A 137 27.66 10.80 0.87
CA THR A 137 27.99 11.83 1.86
C THR A 137 28.02 11.26 3.29
N PRO A 138 28.72 11.93 4.22
CA PRO A 138 28.52 11.71 5.64
C PRO A 138 27.06 11.99 6.03
N ASP A 139 26.59 11.37 7.11
CA ASP A 139 25.30 11.65 7.78
C ASP A 139 24.01 11.04 7.19
N SER A 140 24.05 10.41 6.01
CA SER A 140 22.86 9.73 5.48
C SER A 140 23.17 8.47 4.67
N TRP A 141 22.23 7.52 4.71
CA TRP A 141 22.21 6.38 3.80
C TRP A 141 21.59 6.83 2.46
N GLU A 142 22.36 6.75 1.39
CA GLU A 142 21.91 7.10 0.04
C GLU A 142 21.75 5.83 -0.77
N LYS A 143 20.59 5.66 -1.44
CA LYS A 143 20.39 4.57 -2.39
C LYS A 143 21.02 4.94 -3.71
N PHE A 144 21.92 4.10 -4.20
CA PHE A 144 22.42 4.18 -5.56
C PHE A 144 21.89 2.99 -6.35
N GLU A 145 21.42 3.26 -7.57
CA GLU A 145 20.81 2.24 -8.41
C GLU A 145 21.32 2.30 -9.85
N LEU A 146 21.39 1.12 -10.45
CA LEU A 146 21.77 0.86 -11.82
C LEU A 146 20.65 0.03 -12.44
N LEU A 147 19.89 0.65 -13.35
CA LEU A 147 18.75 0.03 -14.03
C LEU A 147 19.16 -0.38 -15.45
N PHE A 148 18.94 -1.65 -15.82
CA PHE A 148 19.30 -2.15 -17.14
C PHE A 148 18.39 -3.30 -17.58
N PRO A 149 18.12 -3.46 -18.89
CA PRO A 149 17.39 -4.62 -19.39
C PRO A 149 18.29 -5.87 -19.39
N LEU A 150 17.72 -7.03 -19.06
CA LEU A 150 18.38 -8.32 -19.29
C LEU A 150 18.04 -8.83 -20.70
N GLU A 151 19.05 -8.95 -21.57
CA GLU A 151 18.88 -9.43 -22.94
C GLU A 151 18.83 -10.98 -22.98
N ASP A 152 18.38 -11.56 -24.09
CA ASP A 152 18.51 -13.01 -24.30
C ASP A 152 19.97 -13.35 -24.69
N ARG A 153 20.85 -13.40 -23.70
CA ARG A 153 22.30 -13.66 -23.87
C ARG A 153 22.82 -14.61 -22.81
N ASP A 154 24.02 -15.13 -23.06
CA ASP A 154 24.73 -15.94 -22.07
C ASP A 154 25.34 -15.06 -20.97
N TYR A 155 24.73 -15.07 -19.79
CA TYR A 155 25.22 -14.41 -18.58
C TYR A 155 25.98 -15.38 -17.65
N SER A 156 26.53 -16.48 -18.17
CA SER A 156 27.23 -17.50 -17.37
C SER A 156 28.44 -16.95 -16.60
N GLN A 157 29.05 -15.86 -17.08
CA GLN A 157 30.11 -15.12 -16.40
C GLN A 157 29.65 -13.71 -15.99
N ALA A 158 28.46 -13.60 -15.39
CA ALA A 158 27.98 -12.34 -14.85
C ALA A 158 28.43 -12.09 -13.39
N HIS A 159 28.76 -10.82 -13.11
CA HIS A 159 29.16 -10.33 -11.80
C HIS A 159 28.69 -8.89 -11.57
N VAL A 160 28.52 -8.53 -10.29
CA VAL A 160 28.34 -7.14 -9.86
C VAL A 160 29.57 -6.66 -9.12
N VAL A 161 29.96 -5.40 -9.31
CA VAL A 161 31.13 -4.80 -8.65
C VAL A 161 30.74 -3.47 -8.04
N LEU A 162 31.21 -3.20 -6.83
CA LEU A 162 31.19 -1.88 -6.22
C LEU A 162 32.63 -1.42 -5.99
N LYS A 163 33.04 -0.35 -6.65
CA LYS A 163 34.40 0.19 -6.62
C LYS A 163 34.42 1.54 -5.92
N ILE A 164 35.31 1.74 -4.96
CA ILE A 164 35.39 2.98 -4.20
C ILE A 164 36.56 3.83 -4.69
N ARG A 165 36.29 5.09 -5.05
CA ARG A 165 37.27 6.07 -5.52
C ARG A 165 37.53 7.12 -4.45
N GLY A 166 38.71 7.10 -3.86
CA GLY A 166 39.18 8.13 -2.92
C GLY A 166 39.26 7.66 -1.47
N THR A 167 39.70 8.55 -0.58
CA THR A 167 39.88 8.26 0.85
C THR A 167 38.59 8.27 1.63
N GLY A 168 38.56 7.52 2.73
CA GLY A 168 37.48 7.53 3.70
C GLY A 168 36.88 6.13 3.92
N THR A 169 35.88 6.09 4.78
CA THR A 169 35.16 4.88 5.14
C THR A 169 33.76 4.91 4.53
N LEU A 170 33.38 3.82 3.87
CA LEU A 170 32.02 3.60 3.37
C LEU A 170 31.36 2.47 4.12
N LEU A 171 30.10 2.68 4.48
CA LEU A 171 29.17 1.65 4.93
C LEU A 171 28.26 1.29 3.75
N LEU A 172 28.03 0.00 3.58
CA LEU A 172 27.25 -0.58 2.49
C LEU A 172 26.21 -1.51 3.08
N ASP A 173 24.98 -1.39 2.59
CA ASP A 173 23.86 -2.21 3.06
C ASP A 173 22.79 -2.34 1.97
N GLY A 174 21.85 -3.27 2.16
CA GLY A 174 20.67 -3.43 1.32
C GLY A 174 21.00 -3.61 -0.16
N ALA A 175 22.11 -4.29 -0.46
CA ALA A 175 22.48 -4.60 -1.83
C ALA A 175 21.42 -5.51 -2.45
N TYR A 176 20.87 -5.10 -3.58
CA TYR A 176 19.78 -5.77 -4.27
C TYR A 176 20.11 -5.95 -5.74
N LEU A 177 19.92 -7.16 -6.25
CA LEU A 177 19.87 -7.44 -7.69
C LEU A 177 18.59 -8.20 -7.99
N GLY A 178 17.71 -7.63 -8.80
CA GLY A 178 16.42 -8.25 -9.15
C GLY A 178 15.51 -7.33 -9.95
N PRO A 179 14.23 -7.67 -10.14
CA PRO A 179 13.30 -6.85 -10.90
C PRO A 179 13.14 -5.43 -10.33
N VAL A 180 13.07 -4.42 -11.20
CA VAL A 180 12.84 -3.03 -10.78
C VAL A 180 11.60 -2.90 -9.90
N GLY A 181 11.74 -2.23 -8.74
CA GLY A 181 10.64 -1.95 -7.82
C GLY A 181 10.32 -3.07 -6.82
N GLN A 182 11.05 -4.19 -6.88
CA GLN A 182 10.95 -5.29 -5.93
C GLN A 182 12.09 -5.31 -4.89
N ASN A 183 12.93 -4.27 -4.84
CA ASN A 183 13.93 -4.13 -3.77
C ASN A 183 13.24 -4.06 -2.40
N PRO A 184 13.47 -5.03 -1.48
CA PRO A 184 12.83 -5.05 -0.17
C PRO A 184 13.48 -4.08 0.83
N PHE A 185 14.68 -3.57 0.54
CA PHE A 185 15.42 -2.67 1.42
C PHE A 185 14.92 -1.22 1.26
N ARG A 186 14.66 -0.55 2.38
CA ARG A 186 14.23 0.85 2.43
C ARG A 186 15.32 1.67 3.13
N ALA A 187 15.60 2.88 2.65
CA ALA A 187 16.49 3.83 3.33
C ALA A 187 16.02 4.02 4.78
N GLU A 188 16.93 4.29 5.73
CA GLU A 188 16.50 5.00 6.93
C GLU A 188 15.84 6.31 6.48
N PRO A 189 14.62 6.59 6.94
CA PRO A 189 13.94 7.80 6.51
C PRO A 189 14.74 9.02 6.94
N THR A 190 15.07 9.90 5.99
CA THR A 190 15.74 11.16 6.27
C THR A 190 14.89 12.00 7.23
N ALA A 191 15.45 13.04 7.87
CA ALA A 191 14.63 13.95 8.68
C ALA A 191 13.50 14.61 7.87
N ALA A 192 13.70 14.80 6.56
CA ALA A 192 12.68 15.26 5.64
C ALA A 192 11.64 14.18 5.35
N ASP A 193 12.06 12.92 5.16
CA ASP A 193 11.14 11.77 5.04
C ASP A 193 10.36 11.56 6.33
N LEU A 194 10.99 11.65 7.51
CA LEU A 194 10.36 11.64 8.82
C LEU A 194 9.32 12.75 8.97
N ALA A 195 9.63 13.96 8.49
CA ALA A 195 8.64 15.04 8.40
C ALA A 195 7.56 14.80 7.31
N ALA A 196 7.87 13.98 6.30
CA ALA A 196 7.05 13.73 5.11
C ALA A 196 6.29 12.39 5.09
N ASN A 197 6.51 11.48 6.05
CA ASN A 197 5.75 10.23 6.19
C ASN A 197 5.18 10.07 7.60
N ASP A 198 4.32 9.07 7.71
CA ASP A 198 3.40 8.84 8.81
C ASP A 198 4.05 7.96 9.90
N TYR A 199 4.92 8.55 10.72
CA TYR A 199 5.75 7.78 11.66
C TYR A 199 5.17 7.62 13.05
N CYS A 200 4.06 8.25 13.44
CA CYS A 200 3.49 8.06 14.77
C CYS A 200 2.03 7.62 14.69
N ARG A 201 1.69 6.54 15.39
CA ARG A 201 0.33 6.00 15.41
C ARG A 201 -0.04 5.42 16.78
N LEU A 202 -1.34 5.35 17.06
CA LEU A 202 -1.87 4.72 18.27
C LEU A 202 -2.22 3.25 18.03
N VAL A 203 -1.62 2.30 18.73
CA VAL A 203 -1.71 0.86 18.38
C VAL A 203 -3.12 0.29 18.54
N GLU A 204 -3.77 0.54 19.67
CA GLU A 204 -5.03 -0.10 20.07
C GLU A 204 -6.27 0.61 19.51
N MET A 205 -6.16 1.21 18.32
CA MET A 205 -7.30 1.83 17.66
C MET A 205 -8.21 0.76 17.05
N PRO A 206 -9.52 0.79 17.34
CA PRO A 206 -10.48 -0.13 16.74
C PRO A 206 -10.62 0.16 15.25
N VAL A 207 -11.21 -0.78 14.51
CA VAL A 207 -11.57 -0.56 13.12
C VAL A 207 -12.46 0.68 13.03
N ASN A 208 -12.17 1.56 12.06
CA ASN A 208 -12.85 2.85 11.89
C ASN A 208 -12.64 3.87 13.04
N SER A 209 -11.66 3.63 13.91
CA SER A 209 -11.28 4.56 14.98
C SER A 209 -12.47 5.01 15.85
N ARG A 210 -13.40 4.10 16.18
CA ARG A 210 -14.54 4.36 17.08
C ARG A 210 -14.53 3.40 18.27
N PHE A 211 -14.46 3.95 19.47
CA PHE A 211 -14.74 3.22 20.70
C PHE A 211 -16.22 3.37 21.08
N GLY A 212 -16.81 2.31 21.62
CA GLY A 212 -18.10 2.42 22.30
C GLY A 212 -18.01 3.28 23.56
N SER A 213 -19.14 3.74 24.06
CA SER A 213 -19.20 4.61 25.25
C SER A 213 -18.53 3.94 26.45
N GLY A 214 -17.53 4.62 27.03
CA GLY A 214 -16.75 4.10 28.16
C GLY A 214 -15.79 2.95 27.85
N GLN A 215 -15.64 2.55 26.57
CA GLN A 215 -14.78 1.43 26.15
C GLN A 215 -13.35 1.86 25.76
N VAL A 216 -13.00 3.15 25.91
CA VAL A 216 -11.66 3.63 25.61
C VAL A 216 -10.64 2.99 26.57
N PRO A 217 -9.57 2.36 26.06
CA PRO A 217 -8.50 1.81 26.88
C PRO A 217 -7.91 2.84 27.84
N ARG A 218 -7.60 2.42 29.06
CA ARG A 218 -6.92 3.28 30.06
C ARG A 218 -5.45 3.53 29.74
N LYS A 219 -4.93 2.77 28.79
CA LYS A 219 -3.57 2.86 28.28
C LYS A 219 -3.65 2.74 26.77
N LEU A 220 -3.02 3.67 26.08
CA LEU A 220 -2.82 3.59 24.63
C LEU A 220 -1.33 3.58 24.36
N THR A 221 -0.92 2.74 23.44
CA THR A 221 0.46 2.62 22.99
C THR A 221 0.65 3.50 21.77
N ILE A 222 1.69 4.33 21.81
CA ILE A 222 2.22 5.02 20.65
C ILE A 222 3.35 4.17 20.11
N GLU A 223 3.31 3.97 18.81
CA GLU A 223 4.40 3.39 18.05
C GLU A 223 4.87 4.41 17.03
N GLY A 224 6.20 4.56 16.91
CA GLY A 224 6.75 5.39 15.85
C GLY A 224 8.26 5.44 15.72
N ILE A 225 8.73 6.06 14.64
CA ILE A 225 10.16 6.36 14.41
C ILE A 225 10.36 7.86 14.55
N LEU A 226 11.20 8.29 15.48
CA LEU A 226 11.29 9.69 15.89
C LEU A 226 12.60 10.32 15.37
N PRO A 227 12.56 11.56 14.84
CA PRO A 227 13.77 12.26 14.43
C PRO A 227 14.60 12.78 15.62
N GLU A 228 13.99 12.89 16.81
CA GLU A 228 14.64 13.36 18.04
C GLU A 228 14.21 12.50 19.23
N SER A 229 14.97 12.59 20.33
CA SER A 229 14.72 11.80 21.54
C SER A 229 13.57 12.33 22.41
N GLU A 230 13.01 13.48 22.02
CA GLU A 230 11.85 14.09 22.68
C GLU A 230 10.60 13.96 21.80
N LEU A 231 9.49 13.57 22.42
CA LEU A 231 8.17 13.51 21.80
C LEU A 231 7.16 14.26 22.67
N THR A 232 6.57 15.30 22.10
CA THR A 232 5.39 15.97 22.67
C THR A 232 4.13 15.37 22.07
N VAL A 233 3.23 14.91 22.92
CA VAL A 233 1.91 14.42 22.53
C VAL A 233 0.86 15.35 23.11
N THR A 234 0.09 16.00 22.24
CA THR A 234 -1.06 16.81 22.62
C THR A 234 -2.33 16.04 22.35
N PHE A 235 -3.16 15.84 23.38
CA PHE A 235 -4.46 15.22 23.25
C PHE A 235 -5.55 16.24 23.52
N SER A 236 -6.43 16.43 22.55
CA SER A 236 -7.51 17.40 22.58
C SER A 236 -8.81 16.79 22.09
N ASP A 237 -9.93 17.46 22.35
CA ASP A 237 -11.10 17.25 21.51
C ASP A 237 -10.85 17.80 20.09
N VAL A 238 -11.69 17.42 19.13
CA VAL A 238 -11.58 17.94 17.75
C VAL A 238 -11.95 19.43 17.62
N SER A 239 -12.48 20.07 18.67
CA SER A 239 -12.67 21.53 18.69
C SER A 239 -11.38 22.27 19.08
N GLY A 240 -10.33 21.54 19.48
CA GLY A 240 -9.02 22.09 19.86
C GLY A 240 -8.86 22.33 21.36
N ASN A 241 -9.83 21.94 22.21
CA ASN A 241 -9.67 22.06 23.64
C ASN A 241 -8.69 20.98 24.14
N VAL A 242 -7.52 21.40 24.61
CA VAL A 242 -6.50 20.48 25.11
C VAL A 242 -6.98 19.83 26.40
N ILE A 243 -7.02 18.49 26.39
CA ILE A 243 -7.40 17.66 27.53
C ILE A 243 -6.16 17.27 28.32
N LYS A 244 -5.08 16.89 27.62
CA LYS A 244 -3.83 16.48 28.25
C LYS A 244 -2.65 16.65 27.30
N GLU A 245 -1.47 16.90 27.86
CA GLU A 245 -0.21 16.92 27.15
C GLU A 245 0.78 15.98 27.84
N TRP A 246 1.58 15.27 27.06
CA TRP A 246 2.72 14.48 27.54
C TRP A 246 3.99 14.96 26.86
N LYS A 247 5.07 15.09 27.64
CA LYS A 247 6.42 15.33 27.14
C LYS A 247 7.26 14.12 27.51
N LEU A 248 7.56 13.32 26.51
CA LEU A 248 8.38 12.12 26.63
C LEU A 248 9.81 12.48 26.21
N LYS A 249 10.79 11.95 26.93
CA LYS A 249 12.22 12.23 26.72
C LYS A 249 12.99 10.92 26.69
N ASP A 250 14.25 11.00 26.27
CA ASP A 250 15.19 9.88 26.23
C ASP A 250 14.68 8.71 25.38
N LEU A 251 13.89 9.02 24.33
CA LEU A 251 13.39 8.04 23.39
C LEU A 251 14.47 7.70 22.34
N PRO A 252 14.48 6.45 21.84
CA PRO A 252 15.35 6.07 20.73
C PRO A 252 15.16 6.97 19.50
N VAL A 253 16.27 7.42 18.91
CA VAL A 253 16.29 8.33 17.75
C VAL A 253 16.49 7.50 16.49
N ARG A 254 15.62 7.71 15.49
CA ARG A 254 15.60 6.96 14.22
C ARG A 254 15.40 5.45 14.36
N GLU A 255 15.05 5.01 15.56
CA GLU A 255 14.69 3.63 15.85
C GLU A 255 13.19 3.51 16.13
N ARG A 256 12.66 2.30 15.97
CA ARG A 256 11.27 2.00 16.31
C ARG A 256 11.08 2.16 17.81
N THR A 257 10.33 3.19 18.18
CA THR A 257 9.98 3.52 19.55
C THR A 257 8.57 3.05 19.86
N THR A 258 8.38 2.50 21.06
CA THR A 258 7.06 2.17 21.60
C THR A 258 6.95 2.74 23.00
N THR A 259 5.87 3.47 23.29
CA THR A 259 5.63 4.09 24.60
C THR A 259 4.14 4.11 24.92
N THR A 260 3.78 4.13 26.20
CA THR A 260 2.39 4.02 26.63
C THR A 260 1.92 5.29 27.33
N LEU A 261 0.74 5.78 26.94
CA LEU A 261 0.08 6.93 27.55
C LEU A 261 -1.06 6.49 28.45
N ALA A 262 -1.10 7.04 29.67
CA ALA A 262 -2.22 6.85 30.59
C ALA A 262 -3.40 7.78 30.22
N MET A 263 -4.52 7.18 29.82
CA MET A 263 -5.70 7.86 29.30
C MET A 263 -6.69 8.25 30.39
N PRO A 264 -7.23 9.50 30.35
CA PRO A 264 -8.34 9.89 31.20
C PRO A 264 -9.63 9.14 30.83
N ARG A 265 -10.67 9.24 31.66
CA ARG A 265 -12.02 8.88 31.20
C ARG A 265 -12.47 9.92 30.19
N LEU A 266 -13.05 9.46 29.09
CA LEU A 266 -13.55 10.34 28.04
C LEU A 266 -15.08 10.27 27.99
N PRO A 267 -15.77 11.41 27.87
CA PRO A 267 -17.17 11.41 27.44
C PRO A 267 -17.28 11.00 25.97
N ASP A 268 -18.51 10.82 25.50
CA ASP A 268 -18.77 10.67 24.08
C ASP A 268 -18.36 11.93 23.32
N GLY A 269 -17.75 11.77 22.15
CA GLY A 269 -17.19 12.86 21.36
C GLY A 269 -16.15 12.38 20.35
N ALA A 270 -15.48 13.33 19.72
CA ALA A 270 -14.37 13.08 18.80
C ALA A 270 -13.10 13.74 19.33
N TYR A 271 -11.97 13.06 19.17
CA TYR A 271 -10.71 13.43 19.78
C TYR A 271 -9.55 13.37 18.78
N GLU A 272 -8.51 14.12 19.10
CA GLU A 272 -7.30 14.28 18.29
C GLU A 272 -6.07 14.08 19.17
N PHE A 273 -5.15 13.25 18.67
CA PHE A 273 -3.77 13.25 19.11
C PHE A 273 -2.93 14.00 18.09
N LYS A 274 -2.04 14.88 18.57
CA LYS A 274 -0.96 15.47 17.77
C LYS A 274 0.36 15.03 18.34
N PHE A 275 1.26 14.60 17.47
CA PHE A 275 2.61 14.16 17.78
C PHE A 275 3.59 15.18 17.23
N ALA A 276 4.55 15.62 18.06
CA ALA A 276 5.60 16.54 17.67
C ALA A 276 6.95 16.10 18.22
N SER A 277 7.94 15.92 17.34
CA SER A 277 9.32 15.55 17.67
C SER A 277 10.24 16.17 16.62
N GLY A 278 11.08 17.14 16.99
CA GLY A 278 11.84 17.93 16.01
C GLY A 278 10.97 18.52 14.89
N THR A 279 11.25 18.10 13.66
CA THR A 279 10.48 18.48 12.44
C THR A 279 9.27 17.59 12.16
N LEU A 280 9.12 16.45 12.85
CA LEU A 280 7.95 15.58 12.71
C LEU A 280 6.73 16.27 13.31
N THR A 281 5.67 16.40 12.50
CA THR A 281 4.33 16.76 12.95
C THR A 281 3.34 15.74 12.43
N ASP A 282 2.69 15.01 13.33
CA ASP A 282 1.78 13.93 12.97
C ASP A 282 0.48 13.98 13.82
N TYR A 283 -0.51 13.18 13.47
CA TYR A 283 -1.80 13.12 14.15
C TYR A 283 -2.49 11.76 14.07
N ASP A 284 -3.45 11.56 14.96
CA ASP A 284 -4.43 10.46 14.90
C ASP A 284 -5.77 10.95 15.45
N TRP A 285 -6.88 10.36 15.00
CA TRP A 285 -8.22 10.71 15.50
C TRP A 285 -9.02 9.49 15.87
N PHE A 286 -9.95 9.67 16.79
CA PHE A 286 -10.95 8.66 17.08
C PHE A 286 -12.24 9.28 17.63
N ARG A 287 -13.29 8.47 17.63
CA ARG A 287 -14.60 8.77 18.20
C ARG A 287 -14.84 7.91 19.43
N VAL A 288 -15.59 8.45 20.38
CA VAL A 288 -16.17 7.74 21.52
C VAL A 288 -17.66 7.94 21.44
N GLY A 289 -18.40 6.85 21.48
CA GLY A 289 -19.86 6.92 21.57
C GLY A 289 -20.54 5.87 20.71
N ASP A 290 -21.64 5.38 21.25
CA ASP A 290 -22.51 4.44 20.56
C ASP A 290 -23.43 5.19 19.60
N LEU A 291 -23.59 4.65 18.40
CA LEU A 291 -24.49 5.21 17.40
C LEU A 291 -25.98 4.96 17.72
N HIS A 292 -26.28 4.12 18.72
CA HIS A 292 -27.64 3.74 19.13
C HIS A 292 -28.56 3.37 17.95
N GLY A 293 -28.02 2.66 16.95
CA GLY A 293 -28.75 2.23 15.76
C GLY A 293 -28.92 3.30 14.66
N ARG A 294 -28.33 4.49 14.80
CA ARG A 294 -28.37 5.57 13.79
C ARG A 294 -27.02 5.73 13.07
N GLY A 295 -27.04 5.73 11.74
CA GLY A 295 -25.85 5.94 10.93
C GLY A 295 -25.10 4.66 10.60
N ALA A 296 -23.81 4.77 10.36
CA ALA A 296 -22.97 3.67 9.92
C ALA A 296 -21.64 3.59 10.68
N ASP A 297 -21.24 2.36 11.01
CA ASP A 297 -19.92 2.04 11.55
C ASP A 297 -19.47 0.67 11.06
N PHE A 298 -18.53 0.03 11.76
CA PHE A 298 -17.99 -1.27 11.36
C PHE A 298 -17.90 -2.21 12.55
N ASP A 299 -18.01 -3.51 12.28
CA ASP A 299 -17.63 -4.52 13.26
C ASP A 299 -16.10 -4.64 13.37
N GLU A 300 -15.63 -5.50 14.28
CA GLU A 300 -14.20 -5.72 14.52
C GLU A 300 -13.46 -6.32 13.32
N ARG A 301 -14.19 -6.89 12.36
CA ARG A 301 -13.65 -7.47 11.11
C ARG A 301 -13.62 -6.42 9.98
N GLY A 302 -14.22 -5.25 10.20
CA GLY A 302 -14.33 -4.18 9.21
C GLY A 302 -15.49 -4.32 8.24
N PHE A 303 -16.49 -5.17 8.54
CA PHE A 303 -17.75 -5.18 7.80
C PHE A 303 -18.64 -4.02 8.23
N LEU A 304 -19.33 -3.44 7.25
CA LEU A 304 -20.20 -2.28 7.46
C LEU A 304 -21.38 -2.69 8.33
N ARG A 305 -21.66 -1.91 9.38
CA ARG A 305 -22.91 -2.01 10.13
C ARG A 305 -23.76 -0.76 9.88
N ASN A 306 -25.03 -0.99 9.56
CA ASN A 306 -26.00 0.08 9.38
C ASN A 306 -27.39 -0.45 9.74
N GLN A 307 -28.16 0.32 10.50
CA GLN A 307 -29.51 -0.04 10.96
C GLN A 307 -29.58 -1.37 11.74
N GLY A 308 -28.51 -1.72 12.46
CA GLY A 308 -28.44 -2.97 13.25
C GLY A 308 -28.10 -4.22 12.43
N GLU A 309 -27.87 -4.07 11.12
CA GLU A 309 -27.43 -5.15 10.25
C GLU A 309 -25.93 -4.99 9.94
N THR A 310 -25.19 -6.09 9.97
CA THR A 310 -23.84 -6.18 9.41
C THR A 310 -23.95 -6.66 7.97
N ILE A 311 -23.34 -5.94 7.03
CA ILE A 311 -23.39 -6.23 5.60
C ILE A 311 -22.00 -6.12 4.97
N PHE A 312 -21.82 -6.85 3.85
CA PHE A 312 -20.72 -6.63 2.92
C PHE A 312 -21.18 -5.65 1.84
N PRO A 313 -20.58 -4.46 1.73
CA PRO A 313 -20.93 -3.47 0.71
C PRO A 313 -20.64 -3.98 -0.71
N ILE A 314 -21.67 -4.00 -1.55
CA ILE A 314 -21.60 -4.27 -2.99
C ILE A 314 -22.16 -3.01 -3.66
N CYS A 315 -21.25 -2.12 -4.04
CA CYS A 315 -21.54 -0.77 -4.49
C CYS A 315 -21.74 -0.70 -6.01
N ASN A 316 -22.74 0.05 -6.48
CA ASN A 316 -22.74 0.58 -7.84
C ASN A 316 -22.22 2.02 -7.81
N THR A 317 -21.09 2.28 -8.44
CA THR A 317 -20.41 3.59 -8.40
C THR A 317 -20.83 4.50 -9.56
N THR A 318 -21.46 3.94 -10.59
CA THR A 318 -21.90 4.68 -11.78
C THR A 318 -23.31 4.27 -12.20
N PRO A 319 -24.29 4.45 -11.32
CA PRO A 319 -25.63 3.97 -11.57
C PRO A 319 -26.33 4.70 -12.72
N ALA A 320 -27.31 4.01 -13.30
CA ALA A 320 -28.32 4.60 -14.16
C ALA A 320 -29.19 5.56 -13.37
N LYS A 321 -29.77 6.55 -14.07
CA LYS A 321 -30.60 7.59 -13.47
C LYS A 321 -32.10 7.23 -13.41
N ASP A 322 -32.48 6.08 -13.96
CA ASP A 322 -33.87 5.59 -13.96
C ASP A 322 -34.18 4.87 -12.65
N ILE A 323 -35.36 5.11 -12.10
CA ILE A 323 -35.85 4.46 -10.88
C ILE A 323 -36.03 2.95 -11.08
N ASP A 324 -36.39 2.47 -12.28
CA ASP A 324 -36.53 1.02 -12.49
C ASP A 324 -35.17 0.30 -12.43
N ALA A 325 -34.07 1.01 -12.73
CA ALA A 325 -32.74 0.44 -12.57
C ALA A 325 -32.41 0.13 -11.10
N LEU A 326 -32.94 0.90 -10.13
CA LEU A 326 -32.73 0.62 -8.70
C LEU A 326 -33.35 -0.72 -8.27
N ARG A 327 -34.53 -1.05 -8.83
CA ARG A 327 -35.12 -2.39 -8.66
C ARG A 327 -34.19 -3.46 -9.20
N VAL A 328 -33.67 -3.26 -10.42
CA VAL A 328 -32.77 -4.24 -11.06
C VAL A 328 -31.46 -4.37 -10.26
N TYR A 329 -30.88 -3.29 -9.75
CA TYR A 329 -29.68 -3.34 -8.91
C TYR A 329 -29.90 -4.18 -7.65
N SER A 330 -30.98 -3.90 -6.91
CA SER A 330 -31.33 -4.66 -5.71
C SER A 330 -31.54 -6.16 -6.00
N GLN A 331 -32.25 -6.49 -7.09
CA GLN A 331 -32.44 -7.87 -7.54
C GLN A 331 -31.15 -8.53 -8.05
N SER A 332 -30.13 -7.75 -8.40
CA SER A 332 -28.83 -8.23 -8.88
C SER A 332 -27.79 -8.27 -7.77
N GLY A 333 -28.18 -8.21 -6.50
CA GLY A 333 -27.26 -8.34 -5.35
C GLY A 333 -26.57 -7.05 -4.91
N PHE A 334 -26.79 -5.91 -5.57
CA PHE A 334 -26.26 -4.62 -5.07
C PHE A 334 -27.01 -4.18 -3.82
N ASN A 335 -26.28 -3.67 -2.83
CA ASN A 335 -26.86 -3.16 -1.59
C ASN A 335 -26.39 -1.72 -1.24
N VAL A 336 -25.43 -1.18 -1.99
CA VAL A 336 -24.93 0.20 -1.84
C VAL A 336 -24.92 0.93 -3.19
N PHE A 337 -25.24 2.23 -3.15
CA PHE A 337 -25.38 3.11 -4.31
C PHE A 337 -24.53 4.38 -4.13
N MET A 338 -23.82 4.82 -5.17
CA MET A 338 -23.15 6.13 -5.15
C MET A 338 -23.95 7.16 -5.95
N SER A 339 -24.31 8.26 -5.29
CA SER A 339 -25.05 9.37 -5.89
C SER A 339 -24.14 10.57 -6.09
N ASN A 340 -24.08 11.10 -7.32
CA ASN A 340 -23.45 12.38 -7.60
C ASN A 340 -24.46 13.55 -7.64
N MET A 341 -25.67 13.31 -7.16
CA MET A 341 -26.72 14.33 -7.13
C MET A 341 -26.51 15.28 -5.95
N PRO A 342 -26.77 16.59 -6.14
CA PRO A 342 -26.71 17.53 -5.03
C PRO A 342 -27.75 17.19 -3.97
N ILE A 343 -27.39 17.39 -2.70
CA ILE A 343 -28.26 17.11 -1.56
C ILE A 343 -29.14 18.34 -1.26
N PHE A 344 -30.45 18.20 -1.52
CA PHE A 344 -31.51 19.16 -1.19
C PHE A 344 -32.74 18.41 -0.63
N PRO A 345 -33.66 19.07 0.10
CA PRO A 345 -34.69 18.39 0.89
C PRO A 345 -35.52 17.35 0.13
N GLN A 346 -35.98 17.70 -1.07
CA GLN A 346 -36.79 16.82 -1.92
C GLN A 346 -35.99 15.61 -2.43
N MET A 347 -34.68 15.78 -2.68
CA MET A 347 -33.82 14.65 -3.02
C MET A 347 -33.68 13.69 -1.84
N VAL A 348 -33.57 14.19 -0.61
CA VAL A 348 -33.49 13.32 0.56
C VAL A 348 -34.81 12.58 0.79
N ASP A 349 -35.97 13.24 0.60
CA ASP A 349 -37.27 12.55 0.66
C ASP A 349 -37.35 11.41 -0.36
N TYR A 350 -36.96 11.70 -1.60
CA TYR A 350 -36.92 10.71 -2.68
C TYR A 350 -35.97 9.55 -2.36
N MET A 351 -34.73 9.83 -1.93
CA MET A 351 -33.76 8.78 -1.59
C MET A 351 -34.24 7.94 -0.41
N THR A 352 -34.81 8.56 0.63
CA THR A 352 -35.34 7.84 1.78
C THR A 352 -36.40 6.82 1.35
N GLU A 353 -37.37 7.24 0.53
CA GLU A 353 -38.44 6.37 0.04
C GLU A 353 -37.89 5.23 -0.83
N VAL A 354 -37.04 5.57 -1.80
CA VAL A 354 -36.60 4.62 -2.82
C VAL A 354 -35.57 3.63 -2.27
N MET A 355 -34.64 4.08 -1.42
CA MET A 355 -33.67 3.20 -0.77
C MET A 355 -34.35 2.22 0.17
N ALA A 356 -35.35 2.68 0.95
CA ALA A 356 -36.15 1.80 1.80
C ALA A 356 -36.93 0.76 0.98
N LYS A 357 -37.53 1.16 -0.15
CA LYS A 357 -38.28 0.27 -1.04
C LYS A 357 -37.45 -0.90 -1.58
N PHE A 358 -36.15 -0.68 -1.81
CA PHE A 358 -35.26 -1.66 -2.43
C PHE A 358 -34.21 -2.24 -1.46
N ASN A 359 -34.33 -1.95 -0.16
CA ASN A 359 -33.38 -2.33 0.88
C ASN A 359 -31.92 -1.96 0.52
N MET A 360 -31.73 -0.75 0.00
CA MET A 360 -30.44 -0.23 -0.42
C MET A 360 -29.94 0.88 0.51
N ARG A 361 -28.65 1.14 0.44
CA ARG A 361 -27.94 2.22 1.15
C ARG A 361 -27.19 3.09 0.16
N TRP A 362 -26.78 4.29 0.55
CA TRP A 362 -26.10 5.18 -0.40
C TRP A 362 -25.07 6.12 0.20
N PHE A 363 -24.10 6.47 -0.65
CA PHE A 363 -23.08 7.50 -0.44
C PHE A 363 -23.32 8.70 -1.34
N SER A 364 -22.97 9.89 -0.85
CA SER A 364 -22.84 11.08 -1.68
C SER A 364 -21.42 11.15 -2.24
N TRP A 365 -21.29 11.17 -3.56
CA TRP A 365 -20.07 11.56 -4.25
C TRP A 365 -20.02 13.09 -4.31
N ASP A 366 -19.39 13.70 -3.31
CA ASP A 366 -19.33 15.15 -3.13
C ASP A 366 -17.90 15.73 -3.24
N SER A 367 -16.89 14.88 -3.45
CA SER A 367 -15.49 15.30 -3.61
C SER A 367 -15.03 16.23 -2.49
N TRP A 368 -15.42 15.92 -1.26
CA TRP A 368 -15.08 16.70 -0.09
C TRP A 368 -13.55 16.84 0.04
N GLY A 369 -13.09 18.03 0.46
CA GLY A 369 -11.66 18.37 0.56
C GLY A 369 -11.01 18.89 -0.74
N PHE A 370 -11.71 18.90 -1.88
CA PHE A 370 -11.18 19.48 -3.12
C PHE A 370 -11.00 20.99 -3.02
N ASP A 371 -12.00 21.69 -2.46
CA ASP A 371 -11.94 23.12 -2.22
C ASP A 371 -11.43 23.42 -0.81
N ALA A 372 -10.56 24.43 -0.70
CA ALA A 372 -10.25 25.02 0.60
C ALA A 372 -11.47 25.80 1.10
N ARG A 373 -11.97 25.44 2.28
CA ARG A 373 -13.07 26.13 2.98
C ARG A 373 -12.64 26.45 4.40
N SER A 374 -13.24 27.47 5.00
CA SER A 374 -13.04 27.69 6.42
C SER A 374 -13.69 26.59 7.25
N ASP A 375 -13.20 26.39 8.48
CA ASP A 375 -13.81 25.46 9.44
C ASP A 375 -15.29 25.81 9.70
N ALA A 376 -15.61 27.11 9.77
CA ALA A 376 -16.97 27.59 10.03
C ALA A 376 -17.93 27.26 8.87
N GLU A 377 -17.54 27.54 7.63
CA GLU A 377 -18.36 27.22 6.44
C GLU A 377 -18.56 25.71 6.29
N THR A 378 -17.51 24.93 6.54
CA THR A 378 -17.56 23.47 6.46
C THR A 378 -18.50 22.91 7.54
N ALA A 379 -18.36 23.37 8.79
CA ALA A 379 -19.23 22.97 9.89
C ALA A 379 -20.69 23.36 9.65
N GLU A 380 -20.96 24.58 9.18
CA GLU A 380 -22.31 25.04 8.84
C GLU A 380 -22.95 24.15 7.78
N ASN A 381 -22.22 23.86 6.70
CA ASN A 381 -22.73 22.99 5.64
C ASN A 381 -22.99 21.56 6.13
N LEU A 382 -22.07 20.96 6.90
CA LEU A 382 -22.24 19.61 7.43
C LEU A 382 -23.39 19.51 8.42
N LEU A 383 -23.58 20.51 9.30
CA LEU A 383 -24.72 20.55 10.22
C LEU A 383 -26.04 20.70 9.47
N ARG A 384 -26.09 21.53 8.41
CA ARG A 384 -27.26 21.64 7.53
C ARG A 384 -27.57 20.31 6.85
N LEU A 385 -26.56 19.63 6.29
CA LEU A 385 -26.71 18.33 5.66
C LEU A 385 -27.19 17.28 6.65
N ARG A 386 -26.61 17.24 7.85
CA ARG A 386 -27.03 16.36 8.94
C ARG A 386 -28.50 16.50 9.27
N GLU A 387 -28.98 17.72 9.44
CA GLU A 387 -30.37 17.99 9.77
C GLU A 387 -31.34 17.50 8.68
N MET A 388 -30.92 17.54 7.41
CA MET A 388 -31.68 17.00 6.31
C MET A 388 -31.62 15.46 6.25
N LEU A 389 -30.44 14.88 6.44
CA LEU A 389 -30.14 13.47 6.22
C LEU A 389 -30.49 12.58 7.43
N LYS A 390 -30.69 13.15 8.62
CA LYS A 390 -31.07 12.37 9.82
C LYS A 390 -32.38 11.59 9.67
N LYS A 391 -33.22 11.94 8.69
CA LYS A 391 -34.46 11.22 8.36
C LYS A 391 -34.25 10.02 7.45
N ASP A 392 -33.09 9.95 6.77
CA ASP A 392 -32.73 8.89 5.84
C ASP A 392 -31.75 7.92 6.53
N PRO A 393 -32.24 6.78 7.06
CA PRO A 393 -31.37 5.82 7.73
C PRO A 393 -30.45 5.06 6.74
N SER A 394 -30.72 5.14 5.44
CA SER A 394 -29.96 4.49 4.37
C SER A 394 -28.75 5.32 3.90
N PHE A 395 -28.63 6.58 4.32
CA PHE A 395 -27.46 7.39 4.01
C PHE A 395 -26.25 6.97 4.87
N LEU A 396 -25.15 6.63 4.20
CA LEU A 396 -23.92 6.12 4.84
C LEU A 396 -22.86 7.21 5.04
N GLY A 397 -22.75 8.16 4.09
CA GLY A 397 -21.79 9.24 4.20
C GLY A 397 -21.26 9.78 2.86
N PHE A 398 -20.01 10.21 2.87
CA PHE A 398 -19.40 11.05 1.84
C PHE A 398 -18.21 10.36 1.17
N TYR A 399 -18.13 10.47 -0.16
CA TYR A 399 -17.10 9.86 -0.99
C TYR A 399 -16.27 10.92 -1.74
N THR A 400 -14.97 10.68 -1.76
CA THR A 400 -13.99 11.47 -2.49
C THR A 400 -13.12 10.61 -3.39
N ASP A 401 -12.92 11.10 -4.62
CA ASP A 401 -12.26 10.38 -5.70
C ASP A 401 -10.82 10.89 -5.95
N GLU A 402 -9.86 9.98 -5.86
CA GLU A 402 -8.48 10.10 -6.33
C GLU A 402 -7.71 11.39 -5.95
N PRO A 403 -7.81 11.94 -4.73
CA PRO A 403 -7.30 13.28 -4.44
C PRO A 403 -5.78 13.43 -4.66
N ALA A 404 -5.02 12.35 -4.52
CA ALA A 404 -3.57 12.33 -4.75
C ALA A 404 -3.21 12.56 -6.23
N VAL A 405 -3.96 12.01 -7.19
CA VAL A 405 -3.66 12.13 -8.63
C VAL A 405 -3.82 13.57 -9.13
N TRP A 406 -4.68 14.31 -8.45
CA TRP A 406 -4.90 15.73 -8.67
C TRP A 406 -3.93 16.63 -7.91
N ALA A 407 -2.95 16.05 -7.20
CA ALA A 407 -1.96 16.76 -6.38
C ALA A 407 -2.60 17.76 -5.40
N LEU A 408 -3.76 17.39 -4.84
CA LEU A 408 -4.50 18.28 -3.95
C LEU A 408 -3.79 18.40 -2.57
N PRO A 409 -4.03 19.46 -1.80
CA PRO A 409 -3.41 19.58 -0.48
C PRO A 409 -4.05 18.62 0.52
N VAL A 410 -3.27 17.68 1.08
CA VAL A 410 -3.72 16.76 2.17
C VAL A 410 -4.38 17.52 3.33
N LYS A 411 -3.89 18.73 3.63
CA LYS A 411 -4.47 19.60 4.67
C LYS A 411 -5.97 19.84 4.48
N ASN A 412 -6.44 20.01 3.24
CA ASN A 412 -7.85 20.27 2.99
C ASN A 412 -8.71 19.07 3.40
N PHE A 413 -8.28 17.85 3.07
CA PHE A 413 -8.98 16.61 3.44
C PHE A 413 -8.93 16.39 4.94
N ARG A 414 -7.77 16.60 5.58
CA ARG A 414 -7.65 16.57 7.04
C ARG A 414 -8.65 17.50 7.71
N ASP A 415 -8.65 18.77 7.31
CA ASP A 415 -9.45 19.79 7.99
C ASP A 415 -10.94 19.53 7.76
N TYR A 416 -11.34 19.10 6.56
CA TYR A 416 -12.73 18.71 6.26
C TYR A 416 -13.17 17.46 7.04
N TYR A 417 -12.34 16.41 7.06
CA TYR A 417 -12.63 15.18 7.81
C TYR A 417 -12.75 15.43 9.31
N LYS A 418 -11.93 16.31 9.86
CA LYS A 418 -12.07 16.77 11.25
C LYS A 418 -13.45 17.38 11.51
N GLN A 419 -14.02 18.11 10.55
CA GLN A 419 -15.40 18.58 10.66
C GLN A 419 -16.44 17.47 10.46
N ILE A 420 -16.19 16.45 9.63
CA ILE A 420 -17.06 15.25 9.55
C ILE A 420 -17.15 14.58 10.93
N LEU A 421 -16.02 14.34 11.58
CA LEU A 421 -15.98 13.74 12.93
C LEU A 421 -16.73 14.57 13.97
N ARG A 422 -16.66 15.90 13.88
CA ARG A 422 -17.29 16.83 14.82
C ARG A 422 -18.78 16.99 14.58
N CYS A 423 -19.16 17.23 13.33
CA CYS A 423 -20.48 17.72 12.97
C CYS A 423 -21.43 16.59 12.60
N THR A 424 -20.92 15.53 11.98
CA THR A 424 -21.66 14.38 11.46
C THR A 424 -21.02 13.05 11.89
N PRO A 425 -20.85 12.81 13.20
CA PRO A 425 -20.18 11.60 13.68
C PRO A 425 -20.89 10.31 13.25
N GLU A 426 -22.15 10.33 12.82
CA GLU A 426 -22.91 9.17 12.33
C GLU A 426 -22.60 8.74 10.88
N TYR A 427 -21.84 9.55 10.14
CA TYR A 427 -21.56 9.31 8.71
C TYR A 427 -20.09 8.96 8.48
N ILE A 428 -19.87 8.19 7.41
CA ILE A 428 -18.57 7.66 6.99
C ILE A 428 -17.94 8.58 5.94
N GLY A 429 -16.66 8.92 6.09
CA GLY A 429 -15.83 9.48 5.03
C GLY A 429 -15.06 8.38 4.28
N TRP A 430 -15.27 8.25 2.98
CA TRP A 430 -14.56 7.31 2.12
C TRP A 430 -13.68 8.08 1.13
N ILE A 431 -12.38 7.73 1.08
CA ILE A 431 -11.47 8.18 0.01
C ILE A 431 -11.05 6.96 -0.81
N ASN A 432 -11.11 7.07 -2.12
CA ASN A 432 -10.52 6.10 -3.02
C ASN A 432 -9.36 6.72 -3.80
N HIS A 433 -8.41 5.89 -4.23
CA HIS A 433 -7.19 6.36 -4.89
C HIS A 433 -7.06 5.80 -6.30
N ALA A 434 -6.45 6.59 -7.18
CA ALA A 434 -6.04 6.12 -8.49
C ALA A 434 -4.93 5.05 -8.32
N PRO A 435 -4.91 3.98 -9.12
CA PRO A 435 -3.84 2.97 -9.14
C PRO A 435 -2.59 3.49 -9.87
N ARG A 436 -2.16 4.69 -9.47
CA ARG A 436 -1.02 5.41 -10.03
C ARG A 436 0.17 5.42 -9.10
N ILE A 437 0.10 4.69 -7.97
CA ILE A 437 1.20 4.64 -7.02
C ILE A 437 2.47 4.22 -7.71
N SER A 438 3.45 5.11 -7.66
CA SER A 438 4.80 4.89 -8.12
C SER A 438 5.68 4.76 -6.88
N ARG A 439 6.47 3.69 -6.80
CA ARG A 439 7.57 3.61 -5.84
C ARG A 439 8.77 4.48 -6.26
N SER A 440 8.64 5.26 -7.34
CA SER A 440 9.69 6.12 -7.85
C SER A 440 9.58 7.55 -7.33
N ASN A 441 10.73 8.14 -7.01
CA ASN A 441 10.87 9.54 -6.61
C ASN A 441 10.50 10.55 -7.72
N SER A 442 10.31 10.11 -8.97
CA SER A 442 9.94 11.00 -10.09
C SER A 442 8.46 11.39 -10.10
N GLU A 443 7.60 10.74 -9.31
CA GLU A 443 6.16 11.03 -9.22
C GLU A 443 5.74 11.22 -7.74
N PRO A 444 6.23 12.27 -7.06
CA PRO A 444 6.04 12.44 -5.62
C PRO A 444 4.57 12.57 -5.19
N ALA A 445 3.70 13.07 -6.07
CA ALA A 445 2.25 13.13 -5.83
C ALA A 445 1.61 11.74 -5.74
N GLN A 446 2.27 10.71 -6.26
CA GLN A 446 1.83 9.31 -6.31
C GLN A 446 2.74 8.38 -5.51
N SER A 447 3.60 8.92 -4.65
CA SER A 447 4.38 8.08 -3.75
C SER A 447 3.45 7.36 -2.76
N PHE A 448 3.86 6.17 -2.31
CA PHE A 448 3.14 5.44 -1.27
C PHE A 448 2.84 6.31 -0.04
N ALA A 449 3.80 7.12 0.38
CA ALA A 449 3.65 8.02 1.52
C ALA A 449 2.62 9.14 1.27
N THR A 450 2.63 9.74 0.08
CA THR A 450 1.64 10.77 -0.28
C THR A 450 0.23 10.17 -0.29
N VAL A 451 0.05 9.00 -0.89
CA VAL A 451 -1.28 8.37 -0.94
C VAL A 451 -1.74 7.91 0.44
N SER A 452 -0.85 7.32 1.25
CA SER A 452 -1.10 6.98 2.66
C SER A 452 -1.66 8.15 3.46
N ARG A 453 -1.12 9.36 3.26
CA ARG A 453 -1.58 10.57 3.93
C ARG A 453 -3.01 10.98 3.58
N PHE A 454 -3.49 10.67 2.39
CA PHE A 454 -4.89 10.86 2.03
C PHE A 454 -5.80 9.75 2.61
N SER A 455 -5.27 8.55 2.84
CA SER A 455 -6.01 7.46 3.49
C SER A 455 -6.25 7.72 4.98
N ARG A 456 -5.44 8.55 5.64
CA ARG A 456 -5.57 8.90 7.08
C ARG A 456 -6.84 9.69 7.42
N PRO A 457 -7.23 10.76 6.71
CA PRO A 457 -8.47 11.48 6.98
C PRO A 457 -9.71 10.79 6.42
N ALA A 458 -9.85 9.47 6.57
CA ALA A 458 -11.01 8.73 6.09
C ALA A 458 -11.39 7.60 7.06
N ASP A 459 -12.62 7.14 7.00
CA ASP A 459 -13.11 5.95 7.69
C ASP A 459 -12.80 4.69 6.86
N VAL A 460 -12.86 4.81 5.52
CA VAL A 460 -12.62 3.75 4.52
C VAL A 460 -11.62 4.23 3.48
N SER A 461 -10.76 3.33 3.00
CA SER A 461 -9.84 3.58 1.90
C SER A 461 -9.87 2.48 0.83
N GLY A 462 -9.40 2.77 -0.38
CA GLY A 462 -9.23 1.76 -1.44
C GLY A 462 -8.59 2.30 -2.72
N PHE A 463 -8.65 1.50 -3.78
CA PHE A 463 -8.30 1.92 -5.14
C PHE A 463 -9.43 1.65 -6.12
N ASP A 464 -9.47 2.41 -7.21
CA ASP A 464 -10.28 2.12 -8.38
C ASP A 464 -9.42 1.53 -9.52
N ILE A 465 -9.33 0.21 -9.54
CA ILE A 465 -8.38 -0.52 -10.39
C ILE A 465 -9.12 -1.22 -11.54
N TYR A 466 -8.66 -0.96 -12.77
CA TYR A 466 -9.33 -1.41 -14.00
C TYR A 466 -8.35 -2.13 -14.96
N PRO A 467 -7.84 -3.30 -14.57
CA PRO A 467 -6.71 -3.94 -15.23
C PRO A 467 -7.10 -4.80 -16.44
N PHE A 468 -8.39 -4.90 -16.79
CA PHE A 468 -8.86 -5.80 -17.84
C PHE A 468 -9.03 -5.08 -19.20
N PRO A 469 -8.59 -5.68 -20.33
CA PRO A 469 -7.78 -6.90 -20.40
C PRO A 469 -6.34 -6.66 -19.96
N ASP A 470 -5.65 -7.75 -19.60
CA ASP A 470 -4.28 -7.72 -19.06
C ASP A 470 -3.34 -6.80 -19.85
N GLY A 471 -2.51 -6.07 -19.11
CA GLY A 471 -1.54 -5.12 -19.63
C GLY A 471 -1.37 -3.93 -18.70
N LYS A 472 -0.57 -2.94 -19.11
CA LYS A 472 -0.31 -1.72 -18.32
C LYS A 472 -1.48 -0.72 -18.36
N ILE A 473 -2.72 -1.20 -18.52
CA ILE A 473 -3.88 -0.33 -18.57
C ILE A 473 -4.28 -0.03 -17.12
N HIS A 474 -4.24 1.25 -16.73
CA HIS A 474 -4.64 1.73 -15.40
C HIS A 474 -3.91 1.05 -14.22
N ASN A 475 -2.60 0.80 -14.36
CA ASN A 475 -1.81 0.11 -13.36
C ASN A 475 -0.33 0.52 -13.46
N ASN A 476 0.27 0.92 -12.33
CA ASN A 476 1.68 1.30 -12.22
C ASN A 476 2.56 0.25 -11.53
N LEU A 477 1.99 -0.88 -11.09
CA LEU A 477 2.72 -2.00 -10.49
C LEU A 477 3.43 -2.88 -11.54
N PRO A 478 4.47 -3.64 -11.12
CA PRO A 478 5.10 -4.64 -11.99
C PRO A 478 4.15 -5.74 -12.44
N ASN A 479 3.24 -6.19 -11.58
CA ASN A 479 2.17 -7.12 -11.95
C ASN A 479 1.14 -6.38 -12.80
N THR A 480 1.05 -6.71 -14.09
CA THR A 480 0.14 -6.04 -15.04
C THR A 480 -1.08 -6.88 -15.41
N THR A 481 -1.36 -7.96 -14.67
CA THR A 481 -2.53 -8.80 -14.90
C THR A 481 -3.70 -8.38 -14.01
N ILE A 482 -4.88 -8.95 -14.23
CA ILE A 482 -6.03 -8.76 -13.33
C ILE A 482 -5.76 -9.13 -11.86
N SER A 483 -4.70 -9.90 -11.55
CA SER A 483 -4.31 -10.22 -10.16
C SER A 483 -3.67 -9.05 -9.41
N CYS A 484 -3.34 -7.94 -10.08
CA CYS A 484 -2.80 -6.75 -9.40
C CYS A 484 -3.82 -6.11 -8.43
N ILE A 485 -5.08 -6.50 -8.51
CA ILE A 485 -6.14 -6.07 -7.58
C ILE A 485 -5.80 -6.51 -6.14
N GLY A 486 -5.27 -7.72 -5.97
CA GLY A 486 -4.76 -8.22 -4.69
C GLY A 486 -3.62 -7.34 -4.18
N ASP A 487 -2.63 -7.04 -5.03
CA ASP A 487 -1.50 -6.18 -4.68
C ASP A 487 -1.96 -4.79 -4.19
N TYR A 488 -2.92 -4.16 -4.87
CA TYR A 488 -3.49 -2.87 -4.45
C TYR A 488 -4.34 -2.97 -3.18
N THR A 489 -5.01 -4.12 -2.96
CA THR A 489 -5.79 -4.37 -1.74
C THR A 489 -4.85 -4.45 -0.52
N GLU A 490 -3.78 -5.24 -0.61
CA GLU A 490 -2.76 -5.34 0.44
C GLU A 490 -2.06 -4.00 0.68
N MET A 491 -1.76 -3.27 -0.40
CA MET A 491 -1.19 -1.93 -0.30
C MET A 491 -2.11 -0.98 0.47
N THR A 492 -3.43 -1.06 0.26
CA THR A 492 -4.40 -0.28 1.04
C THR A 492 -4.39 -0.65 2.51
N LYS A 493 -4.30 -1.94 2.83
CA LYS A 493 -4.13 -2.40 4.22
C LYS A 493 -2.83 -1.85 4.81
N GLU A 494 -1.72 -1.87 4.08
CA GLU A 494 -0.44 -1.30 4.54
C GLU A 494 -0.57 0.21 4.82
N MET A 495 -1.13 0.98 3.88
CA MET A 495 -1.34 2.43 4.01
C MET A 495 -2.25 2.83 5.18
N THR A 496 -3.16 1.93 5.57
CA THR A 496 -4.10 2.16 6.67
C THR A 496 -3.74 1.40 7.94
N TRP A 497 -2.56 0.77 7.97
CA TRP A 497 -2.09 -0.07 9.06
C TRP A 497 -3.02 -1.24 9.43
N GLY A 498 -3.84 -1.69 8.50
CA GLY A 498 -4.87 -2.70 8.72
C GLY A 498 -6.00 -2.25 9.65
N ARG A 499 -6.14 -0.93 9.90
CA ARG A 499 -7.14 -0.38 10.84
C ARG A 499 -8.41 0.10 10.18
N LYS A 500 -8.41 0.18 8.86
CA LYS A 500 -9.54 0.70 8.10
C LYS A 500 -10.07 -0.39 7.18
N PRO A 501 -11.40 -0.47 7.03
CA PRO A 501 -12.01 -1.24 5.97
C PRO A 501 -11.41 -0.86 4.61
N VAL A 502 -11.17 -1.86 3.78
CA VAL A 502 -10.65 -1.69 2.43
C VAL A 502 -11.76 -1.97 1.44
N TRP A 503 -12.16 -0.95 0.67
CA TRP A 503 -13.20 -1.08 -0.33
C TRP A 503 -12.64 -0.82 -1.72
N MET A 504 -12.64 -1.84 -2.59
CA MET A 504 -12.05 -1.75 -3.92
C MET A 504 -13.10 -1.42 -4.96
N ILE A 505 -12.85 -0.44 -5.82
CA ILE A 505 -13.69 -0.17 -6.99
C ILE A 505 -13.11 -0.92 -8.19
N LEU A 506 -13.93 -1.77 -8.80
CA LEU A 506 -13.57 -2.76 -9.80
C LEU A 506 -14.23 -2.46 -11.15
N GLN A 507 -13.63 -2.99 -12.21
CA GLN A 507 -14.04 -2.74 -13.59
C GLN A 507 -15.34 -3.48 -13.96
N ALA A 508 -16.32 -2.73 -14.44
CA ALA A 508 -17.55 -3.23 -15.05
C ALA A 508 -17.81 -2.55 -16.41
N PHE A 509 -16.75 -2.38 -17.21
CA PHE A 509 -16.77 -1.71 -18.51
C PHE A 509 -15.69 -2.23 -19.46
N SER A 510 -15.81 -1.93 -20.75
CA SER A 510 -14.71 -2.03 -21.72
C SER A 510 -14.00 -0.69 -21.90
N TRP A 511 -12.66 -0.68 -21.96
CA TRP A 511 -11.88 0.53 -22.24
C TRP A 511 -12.28 1.24 -23.53
N ASN A 512 -12.77 0.51 -24.54
CA ASN A 512 -13.26 1.17 -25.75
C ASN A 512 -14.55 1.94 -25.48
N GLU A 513 -15.43 1.42 -24.61
CA GLU A 513 -16.66 2.12 -24.22
C GLU A 513 -16.38 3.40 -23.45
N GLU A 514 -15.44 3.39 -22.50
CA GLU A 514 -15.05 4.61 -21.77
C GLU A 514 -14.44 5.66 -22.72
N ARG A 515 -13.82 5.22 -23.81
CA ARG A 515 -13.33 6.08 -24.90
C ARG A 515 -14.42 6.49 -25.91
N GLY A 516 -15.68 6.10 -25.69
CA GLY A 516 -16.83 6.45 -26.54
C GLY A 516 -17.11 5.48 -27.69
N GLY A 517 -16.38 4.36 -27.78
CA GLY A 517 -16.58 3.27 -28.72
C GLY A 517 -17.54 2.19 -28.21
N LYS A 518 -17.54 1.03 -28.89
CA LYS A 518 -18.25 -0.20 -28.48
C LYS A 518 -17.24 -1.24 -28.02
N PRO A 519 -17.59 -2.19 -27.13
CA PRO A 519 -16.69 -3.31 -26.82
C PRO A 519 -16.25 -4.02 -28.10
N ASP A 520 -15.00 -4.43 -28.16
CA ASP A 520 -14.46 -5.21 -29.27
C ASP A 520 -13.55 -6.34 -28.75
N LYS A 521 -12.92 -7.08 -29.65
CA LYS A 521 -12.06 -8.22 -29.28
C LYS A 521 -10.81 -7.80 -28.48
N ASN A 522 -10.30 -6.59 -28.70
CA ASN A 522 -9.09 -6.08 -28.04
C ASN A 522 -9.42 -5.42 -26.71
N PHE A 523 -10.61 -4.85 -26.57
CA PHE A 523 -11.12 -4.28 -25.33
C PHE A 523 -12.54 -4.81 -25.10
N PRO A 524 -12.70 -6.08 -24.69
CA PRO A 524 -14.00 -6.62 -24.34
C PRO A 524 -14.46 -6.07 -22.98
N ARG A 525 -15.74 -6.25 -22.65
CA ARG A 525 -16.17 -6.15 -21.25
C ARG A 525 -15.71 -7.40 -20.49
N PRO A 526 -15.35 -7.33 -19.20
CA PRO A 526 -15.08 -8.51 -18.39
C PRO A 526 -16.32 -9.43 -18.36
N GLY A 527 -16.16 -10.73 -18.60
CA GLY A 527 -17.25 -11.71 -18.44
C GLY A 527 -17.39 -12.15 -16.98
N ALA A 528 -18.32 -13.05 -16.67
CA ALA A 528 -18.53 -13.53 -15.29
C ALA A 528 -17.24 -14.12 -14.68
N LYS A 529 -16.39 -14.78 -15.47
CA LYS A 529 -15.12 -15.35 -14.96
C LYS A 529 -14.16 -14.25 -14.49
N GLU A 530 -13.97 -13.21 -15.30
CA GLU A 530 -13.08 -12.10 -14.95
C GLU A 530 -13.66 -11.26 -13.82
N LEU A 531 -14.96 -10.94 -13.84
CA LEU A 531 -15.66 -10.25 -12.75
C LEU A 531 -15.52 -11.01 -11.43
N ARG A 532 -15.78 -12.33 -11.46
CA ARG A 532 -15.65 -13.21 -10.30
C ARG A 532 -14.21 -13.25 -9.79
N PHE A 533 -13.22 -13.36 -10.67
CA PHE A 533 -11.82 -13.33 -10.28
C PHE A 533 -11.45 -12.01 -9.61
N MET A 534 -11.77 -10.86 -10.22
CA MET A 534 -11.45 -9.54 -9.67
C MET A 534 -12.05 -9.34 -8.27
N ALA A 535 -13.31 -9.72 -8.08
CA ALA A 535 -13.98 -9.57 -6.79
C ALA A 535 -13.37 -10.48 -5.72
N TRP A 536 -13.17 -11.76 -6.01
CA TRP A 536 -12.60 -12.67 -5.02
C TRP A 536 -11.13 -12.41 -4.75
N ASN A 537 -10.37 -11.96 -5.76
CA ASN A 537 -8.99 -11.54 -5.55
C ASN A 537 -8.91 -10.36 -4.59
N ALA A 538 -9.79 -9.35 -4.68
CA ALA A 538 -9.89 -8.31 -3.67
C ALA A 538 -10.28 -8.88 -2.28
N ILE A 539 -11.33 -9.71 -2.21
CA ILE A 539 -11.86 -10.22 -0.93
C ILE A 539 -10.84 -11.09 -0.19
N THR A 540 -10.16 -12.02 -0.88
CA THR A 540 -9.17 -12.90 -0.23
C THR A 540 -7.92 -12.15 0.24
N HIS A 541 -7.63 -10.97 -0.30
CA HIS A 541 -6.54 -10.10 0.17
C HIS A 541 -6.99 -9.14 1.29
N GLY A 542 -8.28 -9.20 1.69
CA GLY A 542 -8.83 -8.51 2.85
C GLY A 542 -9.71 -7.30 2.52
N ALA A 543 -10.22 -7.19 1.30
CA ALA A 543 -11.26 -6.21 1.02
C ALA A 543 -12.56 -6.56 1.78
N THR A 544 -13.13 -5.57 2.46
CA THR A 544 -14.38 -5.69 3.22
C THR A 544 -15.56 -4.99 2.54
N GLY A 545 -15.37 -4.60 1.28
CA GLY A 545 -16.39 -4.07 0.38
C GLY A 545 -15.86 -4.01 -1.05
N ILE A 546 -16.77 -4.04 -2.02
CA ILE A 546 -16.46 -3.87 -3.44
C ILE A 546 -17.39 -2.85 -4.07
N GLY A 547 -16.91 -2.13 -5.08
CA GLY A 547 -17.73 -1.31 -5.96
C GLY A 547 -17.51 -1.66 -7.42
N TRP A 548 -18.51 -1.45 -8.25
CA TRP A 548 -18.42 -1.64 -9.70
C TRP A 548 -18.54 -0.29 -10.41
N TYR A 549 -17.56 0.03 -11.25
CA TYR A 549 -17.51 1.27 -12.03
C TYR A 549 -17.66 1.02 -13.53
N GLY A 550 -18.21 2.01 -14.22
CA GLY A 550 -18.16 2.19 -15.67
C GLY A 550 -19.48 1.88 -16.38
N ARG A 551 -19.47 2.05 -17.70
CA ARG A 551 -20.70 2.00 -18.54
C ARG A 551 -21.53 0.73 -18.42
N GLY A 552 -20.95 -0.44 -18.15
CA GLY A 552 -21.72 -1.66 -17.95
C GLY A 552 -22.67 -1.58 -16.74
N CYS A 553 -22.33 -0.76 -15.73
CA CYS A 553 -23.20 -0.52 -14.58
C CYS A 553 -24.45 0.33 -14.91
N LYS A 554 -24.46 1.06 -16.04
CA LYS A 554 -25.56 1.95 -16.45
C LYS A 554 -26.61 1.27 -17.31
N ASP A 555 -26.26 0.16 -17.96
CA ASP A 555 -27.13 -0.53 -18.90
C ASP A 555 -27.63 -1.85 -18.32
N VAL A 556 -28.57 -1.73 -17.38
CA VAL A 556 -29.17 -2.85 -16.63
C VAL A 556 -30.01 -3.80 -17.48
N TYR A 557 -30.27 -3.44 -18.74
CA TYR A 557 -31.02 -4.24 -19.69
C TYR A 557 -30.13 -4.84 -20.79
N SER A 558 -28.81 -4.61 -20.73
CA SER A 558 -27.89 -5.21 -21.68
C SER A 558 -27.81 -6.72 -21.53
N GLU A 559 -27.49 -7.41 -22.63
CA GLU A 559 -27.23 -8.85 -22.63
C GLU A 559 -26.04 -9.25 -21.75
N TRP A 560 -25.19 -8.29 -21.39
CA TRP A 560 -24.05 -8.48 -20.49
C TRP A 560 -24.42 -8.40 -19.00
N TRP A 561 -25.50 -7.69 -18.65
CA TRP A 561 -25.91 -7.50 -17.25
C TRP A 561 -26.01 -8.80 -16.43
N PRO A 562 -26.53 -9.93 -16.97
CA PRO A 562 -26.57 -11.20 -16.24
C PRO A 562 -25.21 -11.69 -15.74
N GLU A 563 -24.11 -11.37 -16.43
CA GLU A 563 -22.74 -11.75 -16.01
C GLU A 563 -22.37 -11.07 -14.69
N LEU A 564 -22.67 -9.78 -14.55
CA LEU A 564 -22.42 -9.00 -13.33
C LEU A 564 -23.37 -9.38 -12.20
N ALA A 565 -24.65 -9.57 -12.52
CA ALA A 565 -25.66 -9.98 -11.54
C ALA A 565 -25.33 -11.35 -10.92
N LEU A 566 -24.87 -12.31 -11.73
CA LEU A 566 -24.45 -13.63 -11.26
C LEU A 566 -23.36 -13.53 -10.19
N VAL A 567 -22.32 -12.72 -10.46
CA VAL A 567 -21.19 -12.53 -9.54
C VAL A 567 -21.62 -11.82 -8.26
N ASN A 568 -22.45 -10.78 -8.35
CA ASN A 568 -22.94 -10.08 -7.16
C ASN A 568 -23.82 -10.94 -6.26
N LEU A 569 -24.69 -11.77 -6.84
CA LEU A 569 -25.51 -12.72 -6.07
C LEU A 569 -24.64 -13.77 -5.38
N GLU A 570 -23.58 -14.24 -6.03
CA GLU A 570 -22.59 -15.12 -5.41
C GLU A 570 -21.90 -14.43 -4.21
N ILE A 571 -21.41 -13.20 -4.40
CA ILE A 571 -20.73 -12.43 -3.36
C ILE A 571 -21.67 -12.17 -2.19
N GLN A 572 -22.90 -11.72 -2.46
CA GLN A 572 -23.91 -11.47 -1.41
C GLN A 572 -24.15 -12.74 -0.57
N HIS A 573 -24.33 -13.89 -1.23
CA HIS A 573 -24.57 -15.17 -0.53
C HIS A 573 -23.37 -15.61 0.32
N LEU A 574 -22.16 -15.59 -0.26
CA LEU A 574 -20.97 -16.06 0.44
C LEU A 574 -20.51 -15.10 1.54
N THR A 575 -20.59 -13.78 1.31
CA THR A 575 -20.22 -12.80 2.32
C THR A 575 -21.22 -12.74 3.48
N GLN A 576 -22.51 -13.04 3.25
CA GLN A 576 -23.45 -13.22 4.36
C GLN A 576 -23.02 -14.39 5.27
N LYS A 577 -22.59 -15.51 4.67
CA LYS A 577 -22.01 -16.62 5.46
C LYS A 577 -20.74 -16.23 6.20
N MET A 578 -19.87 -15.42 5.58
CA MET A 578 -18.67 -14.87 6.23
C MET A 578 -19.01 -13.94 7.40
N ILE A 579 -20.13 -13.23 7.34
CA ILE A 579 -20.60 -12.36 8.41
C ILE A 579 -21.16 -13.20 9.57
N ASP A 580 -21.92 -14.25 9.25
CA ASP A 580 -22.61 -15.11 10.22
C ASP A 580 -21.67 -16.11 10.94
N ALA A 581 -20.52 -16.43 10.34
CA ALA A 581 -19.55 -17.41 10.86
C ALA A 581 -18.17 -16.77 11.13
N PRO A 582 -17.38 -17.30 12.07
CA PRO A 582 -15.99 -16.89 12.26
C PRO A 582 -15.11 -17.38 11.09
N PHE A 583 -14.11 -16.57 10.72
CA PHE A 583 -13.10 -16.96 9.76
C PHE A 583 -12.14 -18.00 10.33
N SER A 584 -11.69 -18.91 9.47
CA SER A 584 -10.46 -19.67 9.69
C SER A 584 -9.51 -19.37 8.54
N ASP A 585 -8.38 -18.74 8.85
CA ASP A 585 -7.29 -18.63 7.88
C ASP A 585 -6.70 -20.02 7.62
N LEU A 586 -6.30 -20.24 6.37
CA LEU A 586 -5.73 -21.52 5.94
C LEU A 586 -4.20 -21.41 5.93
N ASP A 587 -3.56 -21.87 7.01
CA ASP A 587 -2.11 -21.84 7.19
C ASP A 587 -1.32 -22.71 6.20
N THR A 588 -1.98 -23.42 5.28
CA THR A 588 -1.37 -24.49 4.46
C THR A 588 -1.57 -24.35 2.95
N LEU A 589 -1.89 -23.16 2.43
CA LEU A 589 -2.13 -22.99 1.00
C LEU A 589 -0.83 -22.95 0.18
N PRO A 590 -0.84 -23.43 -1.07
CA PRO A 590 0.29 -23.28 -1.98
C PRO A 590 0.66 -21.82 -2.20
N SER A 591 1.94 -21.55 -2.50
CA SER A 591 2.43 -20.21 -2.87
C SER A 591 1.62 -19.64 -4.05
N GLY A 592 1.16 -18.39 -3.92
CA GLY A 592 0.31 -17.71 -4.91
C GLY A 592 -1.14 -18.20 -4.96
N VAL A 593 -1.58 -18.91 -3.92
CA VAL A 593 -3.00 -19.21 -3.68
C VAL A 593 -3.41 -18.57 -2.38
N SER A 594 -4.30 -17.59 -2.47
CA SER A 594 -4.97 -16.98 -1.33
C SER A 594 -6.34 -17.63 -1.11
N GLY A 595 -6.77 -17.74 0.14
CA GLY A 595 -8.05 -18.38 0.43
C GLY A 595 -8.65 -17.99 1.77
N LEU A 596 -9.96 -18.20 1.86
CA LEU A 596 -10.77 -17.93 3.04
C LEU A 596 -11.69 -19.13 3.28
N ALA A 597 -11.75 -19.61 4.52
CA ALA A 597 -12.67 -20.65 4.93
C ALA A 597 -13.61 -20.16 6.04
N GLY A 598 -14.82 -20.69 6.00
CA GLY A 598 -15.80 -20.54 7.06
C GLY A 598 -16.69 -21.77 7.16
N ASP A 599 -17.65 -21.74 8.07
CA ASP A 599 -18.54 -22.87 8.31
C ASP A 599 -19.35 -23.22 7.04
N GLY A 600 -18.90 -24.25 6.32
CA GLY A 600 -19.56 -24.77 5.12
C GLY A 600 -19.23 -24.05 3.81
N PHE A 601 -18.12 -23.32 3.72
CA PHE A 601 -17.57 -22.83 2.45
C PHE A 601 -16.05 -22.66 2.50
N GLU A 602 -15.42 -22.79 1.33
CA GLU A 602 -14.01 -22.47 1.11
C GLU A 602 -13.89 -21.71 -0.21
N VAL A 603 -13.19 -20.58 -0.19
CA VAL A 603 -12.89 -19.79 -1.39
C VAL A 603 -11.39 -19.78 -1.60
N TYR A 604 -10.97 -20.11 -2.82
CA TYR A 604 -9.57 -20.12 -3.23
C TYR A 604 -9.39 -19.27 -4.48
N VAL A 605 -8.38 -18.41 -4.47
CA VAL A 605 -7.96 -17.59 -5.60
C VAL A 605 -6.52 -17.93 -5.92
N ASN A 606 -6.27 -18.42 -7.13
CA ASN A 606 -4.91 -18.65 -7.63
C ASN A 606 -4.44 -17.39 -8.37
N GLU A 607 -3.53 -16.65 -7.76
CA GLU A 607 -2.93 -15.42 -8.29
C GLU A 607 -2.10 -15.67 -9.55
N ASN A 608 -1.65 -16.90 -9.75
CA ASN A 608 -0.89 -17.34 -10.91
C ASN A 608 -1.77 -17.85 -12.05
N SER A 609 -3.09 -17.63 -12.02
CA SER A 609 -3.97 -18.09 -13.09
C SER A 609 -3.80 -17.23 -14.36
N VAL A 610 -2.68 -17.40 -15.04
CA VAL A 610 -2.47 -16.96 -16.42
C VAL A 610 -3.14 -18.00 -17.31
N THR A 611 -4.47 -18.09 -17.32
CA THR A 611 -5.12 -19.01 -18.25
C THR A 611 -5.24 -18.30 -19.59
N PRO A 612 -4.55 -18.72 -20.67
CA PRO A 612 -4.93 -18.30 -22.00
C PRO A 612 -6.26 -19.00 -22.28
N VAL A 613 -7.36 -18.26 -22.24
CA VAL A 613 -8.70 -18.80 -22.55
C VAL A 613 -8.70 -19.21 -24.01
N THR A 614 -8.54 -20.51 -24.27
CA THR A 614 -8.89 -21.12 -25.55
C THR A 614 -10.31 -21.65 -25.40
N ILE A 615 -11.22 -21.14 -26.24
CA ILE A 615 -12.66 -21.45 -26.25
C ILE A 615 -12.91 -22.94 -26.48
#